data_AF-A0A4Y7T7N1-F1
#
_entry.id   AF-A0A4Y7T7N1-F1
#
_cell.length_a   1.000
_cell.length_b   1.000
_cell.length_c   1.000
_cell.angle_alpha   90.00
_cell.angle_beta   90.00
_cell.angle_gamma   90.00
#
_symmetry.space_group_name_H-M   'P 1'
#
loop_
_entity.id
_entity.type
_entity.pdbx_description
1 polymer ?
#
loop_
_entity_poly.entity_id
_entity_poly.type
_entity_poly.pdbx_seq_one_letter_code
_entity_poly.pdbx_strand_id
1 'polypeptide(L)'
;MSLPVYSIAVPFGHEEPSPCRLCTPPNRRREVAPRNCKVAAMHAVSLSVEVYQKMLYRGWARSGLYCYKPDLKKSCCPQYAYRLDALAFQPSKRHRKLLRRWNRRILYGRGDVTVANIPPGRSRQSEDSDDGPNLAESVHAPESTFLENLTPAHRYEVRF
;
A
#
# COMPACT_ATOMS: atom_id res chain seq x y z
N MET A 1 -16.57 -9.10 -23.67
CA MET A 1 -15.45 -10.00 -23.29
C MET A 1 -14.18 -9.16 -23.28
N SER A 2 -13.52 -8.98 -22.13
CA SER A 2 -12.25 -8.26 -22.06
C SER A 2 -11.14 -9.06 -22.74
N LEU A 3 -10.26 -8.40 -23.48
CA LEU A 3 -9.08 -9.05 -24.08
C LEU A 3 -8.22 -9.71 -22.98
N PRO A 4 -7.62 -10.88 -23.25
CA PRO A 4 -6.74 -11.54 -22.28
C PRO A 4 -5.53 -10.66 -21.97
N VAL A 5 -5.26 -10.44 -20.68
CA VAL A 5 -4.08 -9.71 -20.23
C VAL A 5 -2.86 -10.63 -20.33
N TYR A 6 -2.08 -10.47 -21.39
CA TYR A 6 -0.82 -11.19 -21.55
C TYR A 6 0.20 -10.72 -20.51
N SER A 7 0.87 -11.69 -19.88
CA SER A 7 1.95 -11.43 -18.93
C SER A 7 3.30 -11.55 -19.65
N ILE A 8 4.00 -10.43 -19.79
CA ILE A 8 5.24 -10.27 -20.55
C ILE A 8 6.29 -9.65 -19.63
N ALA A 9 7.45 -10.28 -19.53
CA ALA A 9 8.57 -9.77 -18.77
C ALA A 9 9.88 -9.97 -19.52
N VAL A 10 10.82 -9.05 -19.32
CA VAL A 10 12.16 -9.12 -19.88
C VAL A 10 13.13 -9.49 -18.75
N PRO A 11 13.85 -10.62 -18.84
CA PRO A 11 14.79 -10.98 -17.79
C PRO A 11 15.94 -9.99 -17.73
N PHE A 12 16.38 -9.67 -16.52
CA PHE A 12 17.70 -9.07 -16.32
C PHE A 12 18.75 -10.19 -16.34
N GLY A 13 19.95 -9.84 -16.79
CA GLY A 13 21.11 -10.72 -16.73
C GLY A 13 21.59 -10.95 -15.30
N HIS A 14 22.87 -11.31 -15.16
CA HIS A 14 23.50 -11.40 -13.85
C HIS A 14 23.43 -10.03 -13.14
N GLU A 15 22.77 -9.99 -11.99
CA GLU A 15 22.70 -8.78 -11.18
C GLU A 15 23.71 -8.84 -10.03
N GLU A 16 24.50 -7.78 -9.92
CA GLU A 16 25.37 -7.61 -8.78
C GLU A 16 24.57 -7.44 -7.48
N PRO A 17 25.11 -7.92 -6.33
CA PRO A 17 24.51 -7.68 -5.03
C PRO A 17 24.32 -6.18 -4.79
N SER A 18 23.10 -5.81 -4.40
CA SER A 18 22.76 -4.43 -4.06
C SER A 18 22.95 -4.16 -2.55
N PRO A 19 23.13 -2.91 -2.11
CA PRO A 19 23.16 -2.58 -0.69
C PRO A 19 21.83 -2.95 -0.01
N CYS A 20 21.90 -3.60 1.15
CA CYS A 20 20.72 -3.94 1.92
C CYS A 20 20.16 -2.70 2.62
N ARG A 21 18.97 -2.25 2.21
CA ARG A 21 18.33 -1.04 2.73
C ARG A 21 17.82 -1.15 4.17
N LEU A 22 17.56 -2.37 4.65
CA LEU A 22 17.12 -2.61 6.03
C LEU A 22 18.29 -2.59 7.02
N CYS A 23 19.38 -3.24 6.61
CA CYS A 23 20.55 -3.48 7.43
C CYS A 23 21.57 -2.30 7.38
N THR A 24 21.32 -1.24 6.60
CA THR A 24 22.20 -0.05 6.47
C THR A 24 21.75 1.07 7.42
N PRO A 25 22.31 1.20 8.63
CA PRO A 25 22.04 2.34 9.49
C PRO A 25 22.73 3.62 8.97
N PRO A 26 22.22 4.82 9.30
CA PRO A 26 23.00 6.04 9.15
C PRO A 26 24.24 5.95 10.07
N ASN A 27 25.43 6.21 9.52
CA ASN A 27 26.69 6.42 10.25
C ASN A 27 27.42 5.20 10.90
N ARG A 28 27.36 3.98 10.33
CA ARG A 28 28.36 2.95 10.66
C ARG A 28 28.96 2.29 9.42
N ARG A 29 30.30 2.32 9.30
CA ARG A 29 31.02 1.41 8.41
C ARG A 29 31.06 0.03 9.06
N ARG A 30 30.51 -0.97 8.39
CA ARG A 30 30.78 -2.39 8.69
C ARG A 30 31.92 -2.85 7.77
N GLU A 31 32.77 -3.76 8.23
CA GLU A 31 33.87 -4.33 7.44
C GLU A 31 33.37 -5.03 6.17
N VAL A 32 32.18 -5.64 6.23
CA VAL A 32 31.47 -6.20 5.07
C VAL A 32 30.16 -5.45 4.87
N ALA A 33 29.99 -4.84 3.69
CA ALA A 33 28.75 -4.15 3.34
C ALA A 33 27.58 -5.16 3.36
N PRO A 34 26.48 -4.87 4.09
CA PRO A 34 25.31 -5.74 4.09
C PRO A 34 24.70 -5.79 2.69
N ARG A 35 24.60 -6.98 2.09
CA ARG A 35 24.18 -7.19 0.71
C ARG A 35 22.78 -7.79 0.60
N ASN A 36 22.09 -7.37 -0.43
CA ASN A 36 20.85 -7.95 -0.94
C ASN A 36 21.17 -8.61 -2.28
N CYS A 37 21.14 -9.94 -2.28
CA CYS A 37 21.45 -10.81 -3.40
C CYS A 37 20.16 -11.34 -4.01
N LYS A 38 20.12 -11.50 -5.34
CA LYS A 38 18.97 -12.07 -6.04
C LYS A 38 19.43 -13.28 -6.85
N VAL A 39 18.57 -14.29 -6.94
CA VAL A 39 18.77 -15.45 -7.81
C VAL A 39 18.46 -15.08 -9.25
N ALA A 40 17.43 -14.26 -9.45
CA ALA A 40 16.99 -13.79 -10.76
C ALA A 40 16.19 -12.49 -10.61
N ALA A 41 16.14 -11.70 -11.68
CA ALA A 41 15.34 -10.50 -11.77
C ALA A 41 14.80 -10.30 -13.19
N MET A 42 13.72 -9.52 -13.31
CA MET A 42 13.09 -9.20 -14.58
C MET A 42 12.34 -7.87 -14.52
N HIS A 43 12.20 -7.22 -15.67
CA HIS A 43 11.32 -6.07 -15.89
C HIS A 43 9.95 -6.56 -16.36
N ALA A 44 8.91 -6.35 -15.56
CA ALA A 44 7.53 -6.67 -15.95
C ALA A 44 6.98 -5.59 -16.88
N VAL A 45 6.85 -5.93 -18.17
CA VAL A 45 6.21 -5.06 -19.18
C VAL A 45 4.70 -5.07 -18.99
N SER A 46 4.14 -6.26 -18.80
CA SER A 46 2.74 -6.48 -18.45
C SER A 46 2.66 -7.70 -17.55
N LEU A 47 1.83 -7.66 -16.50
CA LEU A 47 1.71 -8.79 -15.59
C LEU A 47 0.29 -8.88 -15.06
N SER A 48 -0.37 -9.99 -15.37
CA SER A 48 -1.68 -10.32 -14.81
C SER A 48 -1.58 -10.57 -13.30
N VAL A 49 -2.68 -10.36 -12.59
CA VAL A 49 -2.76 -10.58 -11.15
C VAL A 49 -2.51 -12.05 -10.83
N GLU A 50 -3.03 -12.96 -11.65
CA GLU A 50 -2.92 -14.41 -11.48
C GLU A 50 -1.47 -14.89 -11.63
N VAL A 51 -0.76 -14.38 -12.64
CA VAL A 51 0.66 -14.72 -12.84
C VAL A 51 1.51 -14.13 -11.72
N TYR A 52 1.28 -12.88 -11.34
CA TYR A 52 2.00 -12.28 -10.21
C TYR A 52 1.77 -13.05 -8.91
N GLN A 53 0.54 -13.50 -8.66
CA GLN A 53 0.21 -14.34 -7.51
C GLN A 53 1.00 -15.65 -7.51
N LYS A 54 1.12 -16.32 -8.67
CA LYS A 54 1.94 -17.54 -8.84
C LYS A 54 3.44 -17.28 -8.64
N MET A 55 3.91 -16.09 -8.99
CA MET A 55 5.30 -15.66 -8.75
C MET A 55 5.56 -15.43 -7.26
N LEU A 56 4.67 -14.70 -6.56
CA LEU A 56 4.75 -14.48 -5.11
C LEU A 56 4.88 -15.80 -4.35
N TYR A 57 4.04 -16.79 -4.68
CA TYR A 57 4.10 -18.12 -4.07
C TYR A 57 5.40 -18.90 -4.34
N ARG A 58 6.17 -18.49 -5.35
CA ARG A 58 7.49 -19.04 -5.67
C ARG A 58 8.65 -18.20 -5.10
N GLY A 59 8.33 -17.26 -4.21
CA GLY A 59 9.30 -16.41 -3.53
C GLY A 59 9.77 -15.21 -4.35
N TRP A 60 9.04 -14.80 -5.38
CA TRP A 60 9.32 -13.54 -6.06
C TRP A 60 8.73 -12.36 -5.31
N ALA A 61 9.35 -11.20 -5.44
CA ALA A 61 8.90 -9.91 -4.95
C ALA A 61 8.93 -8.88 -6.09
N ARG A 62 8.31 -7.71 -5.86
CA ARG A 62 8.21 -6.64 -6.86
C ARG A 62 8.39 -5.26 -6.23
N SER A 63 9.01 -4.35 -6.97
CA SER A 63 9.14 -2.93 -6.65
C SER A 63 8.92 -2.11 -7.92
N GLY A 64 7.72 -1.54 -8.10
CA GLY A 64 7.35 -0.90 -9.37
C GLY A 64 7.27 -1.93 -10.50
N LEU A 65 7.98 -1.74 -11.61
CA LEU A 65 8.04 -2.73 -12.70
C LEU A 65 9.15 -3.79 -12.50
N TYR A 66 9.99 -3.61 -11.49
CA TYR A 66 11.10 -4.52 -11.19
C TYR A 66 10.60 -5.72 -10.38
N CYS A 67 10.68 -6.93 -10.93
CA CYS A 67 10.38 -8.19 -10.23
C CYS A 67 11.66 -8.97 -9.98
N TYR A 68 11.82 -9.56 -8.80
CA TYR A 68 13.05 -10.25 -8.42
C TYR A 68 12.80 -11.41 -7.46
N LYS A 69 13.66 -12.41 -7.49
CA LYS A 69 13.67 -13.53 -6.55
C LYS A 69 14.86 -13.39 -5.60
N PRO A 70 14.65 -13.01 -4.33
CA PRO A 70 15.74 -12.88 -3.36
C PRO A 70 16.49 -14.20 -3.18
N ASP A 71 17.83 -14.12 -3.08
CA ASP A 71 18.64 -15.22 -2.56
C ASP A 71 18.70 -15.08 -1.03
N LEU A 72 17.83 -15.83 -0.34
CA LEU A 72 17.72 -15.78 1.11
C LEU A 72 18.96 -16.32 1.84
N LYS A 73 19.79 -17.15 1.18
CA LYS A 73 21.01 -17.70 1.78
C LYS A 73 22.17 -16.70 1.72
N LYS A 74 22.25 -15.92 0.63
CA LYS A 74 23.33 -14.94 0.41
C LYS A 74 22.97 -13.53 0.87
N SER A 75 21.70 -13.22 1.07
CA SER A 75 21.25 -11.91 1.56
C SER A 75 21.38 -11.84 3.08
N CYS A 76 21.81 -10.69 3.61
CA CYS A 76 21.98 -10.54 5.06
C CYS A 76 20.65 -10.42 5.83
N CYS A 77 19.59 -9.97 5.16
CA CYS A 77 18.27 -9.69 5.70
C CYS A 77 17.26 -10.51 4.84
N PRO A 78 16.48 -11.47 5.40
CA PRO A 78 15.56 -12.29 4.61
C PRO A 78 14.38 -11.44 4.09
N GLN A 79 14.06 -11.60 2.80
CA GLN A 79 12.98 -10.87 2.12
C GLN A 79 11.83 -11.81 1.80
N TYR A 80 11.05 -12.15 2.83
CA TYR A 80 9.80 -12.89 2.62
C TYR A 80 8.76 -11.97 2.00
N ALA A 81 8.22 -12.39 0.86
CA ALA A 81 7.05 -11.73 0.29
C ALA A 81 5.86 -11.97 1.24
N TYR A 82 5.54 -10.96 2.05
CA TYR A 82 4.38 -11.02 2.94
C TYR A 82 3.11 -10.85 2.11
N ARG A 83 2.21 -11.84 2.16
CA ARG A 83 0.87 -11.70 1.62
C ARG A 83 -0.06 -11.32 2.75
N LEU A 84 -0.64 -10.13 2.67
CA LEU A 84 -1.81 -9.78 3.47
C LEU A 84 -3.04 -10.37 2.79
N ASP A 85 -3.86 -11.12 3.53
CA ASP A 85 -5.19 -11.45 3.06
C ASP A 85 -6.07 -10.20 3.15
N ALA A 86 -6.22 -9.52 2.01
CA ALA A 86 -6.96 -8.26 1.94
C ALA A 86 -8.44 -8.44 2.28
N LEU A 87 -9.03 -9.62 2.04
CA LEU A 87 -10.44 -9.89 2.34
C LEU A 87 -10.65 -10.15 3.83
N ALA A 88 -9.65 -10.72 4.51
CA ALA A 88 -9.67 -10.94 5.95
C ALA A 88 -9.16 -9.72 6.75
N PHE A 89 -8.64 -8.68 6.09
CA PHE A 89 -8.08 -7.52 6.79
C PHE A 89 -9.16 -6.71 7.52
N GLN A 90 -9.01 -6.60 8.84
CA GLN A 90 -9.87 -5.78 9.67
C GLN A 90 -9.12 -4.53 10.17
N PRO A 91 -9.63 -3.31 9.92
CA PRO A 91 -8.95 -2.10 10.35
C PRO A 91 -9.02 -1.92 11.88
N SER A 92 -7.84 -1.85 12.51
CA SER A 92 -7.72 -1.52 13.93
C SER A 92 -8.39 -0.19 14.31
N LYS A 93 -8.72 0.01 15.60
CA LYS A 93 -9.21 1.30 16.12
C LYS A 93 -8.31 2.48 15.72
N ARG A 94 -6.98 2.28 15.67
CA ARG A 94 -5.99 3.27 15.22
C ARG A 94 -6.13 3.61 13.73
N HIS A 95 -6.31 2.61 12.87
CA HIS A 95 -6.53 2.83 11.44
C HIS A 95 -7.82 3.62 11.18
N ARG A 96 -8.92 3.23 11.84
CA ARG A 96 -10.21 3.94 11.78
C ARG A 96 -10.07 5.40 12.22
N LYS A 97 -9.36 5.67 13.32
CA LYS A 97 -9.09 7.04 13.80
C LYS A 97 -8.29 7.88 12.81
N LEU A 98 -7.31 7.27 12.13
CA LEU A 98 -6.50 7.95 11.11
C LEU A 98 -7.34 8.32 9.90
N LEU A 99 -8.14 7.40 9.35
CA LEU A 99 -9.04 7.66 8.23
C LEU A 99 -10.04 8.77 8.54
N ARG A 100 -10.65 8.74 9.73
CA ARG A 100 -11.56 9.82 10.18
C ARG A 100 -10.85 11.19 10.25
N ARG A 101 -9.57 11.23 10.59
CA ARG A 101 -8.79 12.47 10.62
C ARG A 101 -8.45 12.93 9.20
N TRP A 102 -8.08 12.00 8.32
CA TRP A 102 -7.83 12.26 6.91
C TRP A 102 -9.07 12.83 6.23
N ASN A 103 -10.21 12.15 6.31
CA ASN A 103 -11.45 12.59 5.66
C ASN A 103 -11.86 13.98 6.16
N ARG A 104 -11.77 14.25 7.47
CA ARG A 104 -12.02 15.59 8.02
C ARG A 104 -11.08 16.64 7.46
N ARG A 105 -9.80 16.31 7.31
CA ARG A 105 -8.80 17.23 6.75
C ARG A 105 -9.09 17.59 5.30
N ILE A 106 -9.53 16.62 4.49
CA ILE A 106 -9.88 16.82 3.09
C ILE A 106 -11.17 17.63 2.96
N LEU A 107 -12.22 17.24 3.70
CA LEU A 107 -13.52 17.90 3.60
C LEU A 107 -13.54 19.31 4.21
N TYR A 108 -12.86 19.52 5.34
CA TYR A 108 -13.04 20.74 6.15
C TYR A 108 -11.76 21.55 6.43
N GLY A 109 -10.57 21.08 6.03
CA GLY A 109 -9.34 21.86 6.12
C GLY A 109 -8.59 21.79 7.47
N ARG A 110 -7.72 22.77 7.75
CA ARG A 110 -7.03 22.95 9.06
C ARG A 110 -7.86 23.93 9.90
N GLY A 111 -8.98 23.48 10.42
CA GLY A 111 -9.75 24.18 11.44
C GLY A 111 -10.08 23.22 12.56
N ASP A 112 -10.02 23.68 13.81
CA ASP A 112 -10.73 23.00 14.87
C ASP A 112 -12.18 22.85 14.44
N VAL A 113 -12.73 21.65 14.58
CA VAL A 113 -14.12 21.38 14.21
C VAL A 113 -14.99 22.15 15.20
N THR A 114 -15.32 23.40 14.89
CA THR A 114 -16.41 24.10 15.55
C THR A 114 -17.68 23.34 15.17
N VAL A 115 -18.55 23.16 16.17
CA VAL A 115 -19.76 22.33 16.13
C VAL A 115 -20.69 22.65 14.93
N ALA A 116 -20.49 23.80 14.28
CA ALA A 116 -21.22 24.27 13.10
C ALA A 116 -20.95 23.50 11.78
N ASN A 117 -19.81 22.80 11.63
CA ASN A 117 -19.46 22.09 10.38
C ASN A 117 -19.74 20.58 10.40
N ILE A 118 -20.36 20.08 11.47
CA ILE A 118 -20.82 18.69 11.56
C ILE A 118 -22.27 18.69 11.09
N PRO A 119 -22.66 17.92 10.06
CA PRO A 119 -24.06 17.76 9.70
C PRO A 119 -24.86 17.35 10.96
N PRO A 120 -26.02 18.00 11.24
CA PRO A 120 -26.77 17.77 12.46
C PRO A 120 -27.24 16.31 12.46
N GLY A 121 -26.63 15.48 13.30
CA GLY A 121 -26.90 14.04 13.36
C GLY A 121 -25.71 13.17 13.77
N ARG A 122 -24.46 13.67 13.68
CA ARG A 122 -23.26 12.96 14.18
C ARG A 122 -22.82 13.44 15.57
N SER A 123 -23.77 13.69 16.47
CA SER A 123 -23.46 13.83 17.89
C SER A 123 -23.11 12.44 18.45
N ARG A 124 -21.93 12.32 19.08
CA ARG A 124 -21.52 11.29 20.06
C ARG A 124 -22.38 10.01 20.12
N GLN A 125 -22.48 9.26 19.03
CA GLN A 125 -22.92 7.87 19.11
C GLN A 125 -21.70 7.04 19.53
N SER A 126 -21.91 6.25 20.58
CA SER A 126 -20.96 5.37 21.27
C SER A 126 -19.91 4.75 20.35
N GLU A 127 -18.63 4.99 20.68
CA GLU A 127 -17.43 4.58 19.93
C GLU A 127 -17.12 3.06 20.02
N ASP A 128 -18.14 2.21 20.14
CA ASP A 128 -17.95 0.79 20.46
C ASP A 128 -18.81 -0.20 19.66
N SER A 129 -19.54 0.24 18.62
CA SER A 129 -20.03 -0.71 17.62
C SER A 129 -18.88 -1.08 16.68
N ASP A 130 -18.51 -2.37 16.68
CA ASP A 130 -17.43 -2.88 15.84
C ASP A 130 -17.77 -2.82 14.34
N ASP A 131 -19.06 -2.72 14.01
CA ASP A 131 -19.63 -2.50 12.68
C ASP A 131 -19.52 -1.05 12.19
N GLY A 132 -18.29 -0.54 12.08
CA GLY A 132 -18.02 0.68 11.33
C GLY A 132 -18.27 0.49 9.83
N PRO A 133 -18.47 1.57 9.04
CA PRO A 133 -18.54 1.47 7.58
C PRO A 133 -17.32 0.73 7.02
N ASN A 134 -17.52 -0.02 5.92
CA ASN A 134 -16.45 -0.81 5.31
C ASN A 134 -15.24 0.08 5.04
N LEU A 135 -14.03 -0.47 5.19
CA LEU A 135 -12.78 0.24 4.95
C LEU A 135 -12.78 0.96 3.60
N ALA A 136 -13.27 0.29 2.54
CA ALA A 136 -13.35 0.86 1.20
C ALA A 136 -14.19 2.15 1.19
N GLU A 137 -15.40 2.11 1.74
CA GLU A 137 -16.27 3.29 1.84
C GLU A 137 -15.59 4.43 2.62
N SER A 138 -14.91 4.10 3.72
CA SER A 138 -14.20 5.09 4.53
C SER A 138 -13.03 5.74 3.78
N VAL A 139 -12.35 5.01 2.90
CA VAL A 139 -11.24 5.53 2.07
C VAL A 139 -11.76 6.42 0.96
N HIS A 140 -12.84 6.01 0.29
CA HIS A 140 -13.43 6.71 -0.84
C HIS A 140 -14.32 7.90 -0.43
N ALA A 141 -14.79 7.94 0.83
CA ALA A 141 -15.71 8.97 1.32
C ALA A 141 -15.35 10.44 1.01
N PRO A 142 -14.09 10.89 1.00
CA PRO A 142 -13.75 12.28 0.70
C PRO A 142 -13.44 12.56 -0.78
N GLU A 143 -13.59 11.58 -1.68
CA GLU A 143 -13.33 11.80 -3.11
C GLU A 143 -14.38 12.72 -3.73
N SER A 144 -13.92 13.65 -4.58
CA SER A 144 -14.80 14.66 -5.17
C SER A 144 -15.94 14.10 -6.01
N THR A 145 -15.79 12.90 -6.56
CA THR A 145 -16.82 12.21 -7.35
C THR A 145 -17.99 11.70 -6.51
N PHE A 146 -17.79 11.48 -5.20
CA PHE A 146 -18.85 10.99 -4.30
C PHE A 146 -19.50 12.11 -3.49
N LEU A 147 -19.09 13.36 -3.68
CA LEU A 147 -19.65 14.52 -2.97
C LEU A 147 -20.72 15.19 -3.83
N GLU A 148 -21.99 14.95 -3.50
CA GLU A 148 -23.11 15.55 -4.24
C GLU A 148 -23.37 17.01 -3.82
N ASN A 149 -23.34 17.30 -2.52
CA ASN A 149 -23.80 18.58 -1.96
C ASN A 149 -22.78 19.22 -0.99
N LEU A 150 -21.51 18.87 -1.11
CA LEU A 150 -20.44 19.38 -0.25
C LEU A 150 -19.24 19.81 -1.07
N THR A 151 -18.84 21.07 -0.96
CA THR A 151 -17.57 21.58 -1.51
C THR A 151 -16.44 21.29 -0.52
N PRO A 152 -15.52 20.36 -0.84
CA PRO A 152 -14.47 20.00 0.09
C PRO A 152 -13.39 21.10 0.13
N ALA A 153 -12.74 21.25 1.28
CA ALA A 153 -11.61 22.15 1.46
C ALA A 153 -10.38 21.75 0.61
N HIS A 154 -10.23 20.46 0.27
CA HIS A 154 -9.18 19.92 -0.58
C HIS A 154 -9.80 18.97 -1.61
N ARG A 155 -9.33 19.02 -2.86
CA ARG A 155 -9.76 18.09 -3.91
C ARG A 155 -9.00 16.77 -3.78
N TYR A 156 -9.72 15.67 -3.63
CA TYR A 156 -9.17 14.31 -3.62
C TYR A 156 -9.77 13.51 -4.77
N GLU A 157 -8.91 12.94 -5.61
CA GLU A 157 -9.30 12.13 -6.77
C GLU A 157 -8.40 10.91 -6.86
N VAL A 158 -8.99 9.77 -7.19
CA VAL A 158 -8.27 8.55 -7.56
C VAL A 158 -8.31 8.41 -9.08
N ARG A 159 -7.13 8.29 -9.69
CA ARG A 159 -6.97 8.07 -11.14
C ARG A 159 -6.44 6.67 -11.36
N PHE A 160 -7.04 5.94 -12.28
CA PHE A 160 -6.64 4.59 -12.70
C PHE A 160 -5.95 4.64 -14.05
#